data_AF-A0A8J3XRT7-F1
#
_entry.id   AF-A0A8J3XRT7-F1
#
_cell.length_a   1.000
_cell.length_b   1.000
_cell.length_c   1.000
_cell.angle_alpha   90.00
_cell.angle_beta   90.00
_cell.angle_gamma   90.00
#
_symmetry.space_group_name_H-M   'P 1'
#
loop_
_entity.id
_entity.type
_entity.pdbx_description
1 polymer ?
#
loop_
_entity_poly.entity_id
_entity_poly.type
_entity_poly.pdbx_seq_one_letter_code
_entity_poly.pdbx_strand_id
1 'polypeptide(L)'
;MAGLGQASWRFRARVTVHAPAEVIAERLPPAVTVEAVDDHTCVITAGSDTPHMLALYLGVLDADFEVTEPPELVEHIRRLGERYSRATP
;
A
#
# COMPACT_ATOMS: atom_id res chain seq x y z
N MET A 1 -21.31 17.91 11.94
CA MET A 1 -19.85 17.92 12.18
C MET A 1 -19.28 16.60 11.67
N ALA A 2 -18.91 16.53 10.40
CA ALA A 2 -18.29 15.35 9.79
C ALA A 2 -16.77 15.56 9.78
N GLY A 3 -16.02 14.55 10.24
CA GLY A 3 -14.59 14.63 10.52
C GLY A 3 -13.75 15.00 9.29
N LEU A 4 -13.06 16.13 9.38
CA LEU A 4 -12.00 16.54 8.47
C LEU A 4 -10.77 15.65 8.76
N GLY A 5 -10.52 14.67 7.91
CA GLY A 5 -9.38 13.75 8.06
C GLY A 5 -9.27 12.68 6.98
N GLN A 6 -10.31 12.44 6.17
CA GLN A 6 -10.16 11.64 4.96
C GLN A 6 -9.42 12.48 3.92
N ALA A 7 -8.12 12.22 3.76
CA ALA A 7 -7.40 12.65 2.57
C ALA A 7 -8.26 12.27 1.35
N SER A 8 -8.58 13.24 0.50
CA SER A 8 -9.40 13.03 -0.69
C SER A 8 -8.57 12.32 -1.76
N TRP A 9 -8.19 11.07 -1.49
CA TRP A 9 -7.43 10.28 -2.43
C TRP A 9 -8.30 9.90 -3.62
N ARG A 10 -7.83 10.25 -4.81
CA ARG A 10 -8.48 9.88 -6.07
C ARG A 10 -8.44 8.38 -6.30
N PHE A 11 -7.38 7.71 -5.86
CA PHE A 11 -7.22 6.26 -5.87
C PHE A 11 -7.05 5.77 -4.45
N ARG A 12 -7.78 4.72 -4.10
CA ARG A 12 -7.71 4.06 -2.79
C ARG A 12 -7.64 2.56 -3.02
N ALA A 13 -6.80 1.88 -2.24
CA ALA A 13 -6.63 0.45 -2.28
C ALA A 13 -6.61 -0.12 -0.86
N ARG A 14 -7.20 -1.31 -0.70
CA ARG A 14 -7.00 -2.17 0.45
C ARG A 14 -5.84 -3.11 0.12
N VAL A 15 -4.80 -3.10 0.94
CA VAL A 15 -3.54 -3.80 0.66
C VAL A 15 -3.21 -4.72 1.83
N THR A 16 -3.08 -6.02 1.54
CA THR A 16 -2.57 -6.98 2.53
C THR A 16 -1.05 -6.85 2.56
N VAL A 17 -0.49 -6.68 3.76
CA VAL A 17 0.95 -6.59 3.97
C VAL A 17 1.36 -7.75 4.88
N HIS A 18 2.35 -8.50 4.43
CA HIS A 18 2.89 -9.67 5.13
C HIS A 18 3.92 -9.23 6.17
N ALA A 19 3.47 -8.42 7.13
CA ALA A 19 4.22 -8.00 8.31
C ALA A 19 3.27 -7.64 9.49
N PRO A 20 3.77 -7.68 10.74
CA PRO A 20 2.98 -7.29 11.91
C PRO A 20 2.48 -5.84 11.83
N ALA A 21 1.26 -5.61 12.29
CA ALA A 21 0.61 -4.29 12.22
C ALA A 21 1.42 -3.18 12.92
N GLU A 22 2.05 -3.48 14.04
CA GLU A 22 2.87 -2.52 14.81
C GLU A 22 4.07 -2.02 13.99
N VAL A 23 4.76 -2.93 13.29
CA VAL A 23 5.91 -2.60 12.43
C VAL A 23 5.48 -1.74 11.25
N ILE A 24 4.34 -2.05 10.62
CA ILE A 24 3.83 -1.32 9.46
C ILE A 24 3.29 0.06 9.87
N ALA A 25 2.67 0.19 11.04
CA ALA A 25 2.18 1.46 11.56
C ALA A 25 3.30 2.50 11.75
N GLU A 26 4.51 2.06 12.15
CA GLU A 26 5.68 2.95 12.28
C GLU A 26 6.19 3.50 10.95
N ARG A 27 5.89 2.82 9.84
CA ARG A 27 6.32 3.20 8.47
C ARG A 27 5.32 4.09 7.76
N LEU A 28 4.14 4.31 8.35
CA LEU A 28 3.02 4.99 7.73
C LEU A 28 2.69 6.33 8.41
N PRO A 29 2.13 7.29 7.66
CA PRO A 29 1.56 8.48 8.27
C PRO A 29 0.39 8.12 9.21
N PRO A 30 0.16 8.88 10.31
CA PRO A 30 -0.92 8.60 11.26
C PRO A 30 -2.34 8.58 10.68
N ALA A 31 -2.53 9.14 9.48
CA ALA A 31 -3.81 9.14 8.77
C ALA A 31 -4.16 7.81 8.09
N VAL A 32 -3.21 6.87 7.98
CA VAL A 32 -3.42 5.55 7.38
C VAL A 32 -3.80 4.55 8.47
N THR A 33 -4.98 3.94 8.32
CA THR A 33 -5.42 2.87 9.22
C THR A 33 -4.70 1.56 8.90
N VAL A 34 -4.16 0.90 9.93
CA VAL A 34 -3.56 -0.42 9.88
C VAL A 34 -4.40 -1.37 10.74
N GLU A 35 -4.91 -2.44 10.14
CA GLU A 35 -5.74 -3.45 10.78
C GLU A 35 -4.95 -4.75 10.90
N ALA A 36 -4.73 -5.27 12.10
CA ALA A 36 -4.11 -6.58 12.28
C ALA A 36 -5.05 -7.70 11.79
N VAL A 37 -4.52 -8.65 11.03
CA VAL A 37 -5.20 -9.90 10.65
C VAL A 37 -4.75 -11.03 11.58
N ASP A 38 -3.44 -11.13 11.78
CA ASP A 38 -2.77 -12.05 12.71
C ASP A 38 -1.40 -11.45 13.13
N ASP A 39 -0.57 -12.25 13.81
CA ASP A 39 0.74 -11.81 14.34
C ASP A 39 1.75 -11.42 13.25
N HIS A 40 1.51 -11.78 11.99
CA HIS A 40 2.44 -11.61 10.87
C HIS A 40 1.82 -10.93 9.65
N THR A 41 0.54 -10.61 9.69
CA THR A 41 -0.20 -10.07 8.56
C THR A 41 -1.07 -8.91 9.02
N CYS A 42 -1.06 -7.83 8.26
CA CYS A 42 -1.96 -6.72 8.47
C CYS A 42 -2.56 -6.25 7.15
N VAL A 43 -3.60 -5.44 7.24
CA VAL A 43 -4.21 -4.79 6.08
C VAL A 43 -4.21 -3.30 6.29
N ILE A 44 -3.77 -2.58 5.27
CA ILE A 44 -3.78 -1.13 5.26
C ILE A 44 -4.78 -0.63 4.23
N THR A 45 -5.31 0.56 4.49
CA THR A 45 -6.06 1.29 3.48
C THR A 45 -5.32 2.56 3.09
N ALA A 46 -4.66 2.51 1.94
CA ALA A 46 -3.82 3.59 1.44
C ALA A 46 -4.42 4.20 0.17
N GLY A 47 -4.03 5.44 -0.13
CA GLY A 47 -4.46 6.12 -1.34
C GLY A 47 -3.48 7.18 -1.80
N SER A 48 -3.64 7.63 -3.04
CA SER A 48 -2.91 8.74 -3.62
C SER A 48 -3.65 9.32 -4.83
N ASP A 49 -3.06 10.32 -5.49
CA ASP A 49 -3.65 10.94 -6.68
C ASP A 49 -3.48 10.10 -7.95
N THR A 50 -2.53 9.15 -7.98
CA THR A 50 -2.26 8.29 -9.15
C THR A 50 -1.83 6.88 -8.74
N PRO A 51 -2.13 5.84 -9.54
CA PRO A 51 -1.67 4.47 -9.25
C PRO A 51 -0.16 4.36 -9.11
N HIS A 52 0.60 5.18 -9.85
CA HIS A 52 2.06 5.23 -9.77
C HIS A 52 2.55 5.70 -8.41
N MET A 53 2.04 6.82 -7.90
CA MET A 53 2.42 7.32 -6.58
C MET A 53 2.03 6.34 -5.47
N LEU A 54 0.87 5.69 -5.60
CA LEU A 54 0.45 4.69 -4.62
C LEU A 54 1.41 3.49 -4.62
N ALA A 55 1.78 2.96 -5.80
CA ALA A 55 2.74 1.87 -5.90
C ALA A 55 4.12 2.24 -5.32
N LEU A 56 4.59 3.48 -5.53
CA LEU A 56 5.82 3.97 -4.92
C LEU A 56 5.76 3.93 -3.38
N TYR A 57 4.68 4.42 -2.79
CA TYR A 57 4.51 4.40 -1.34
C TYR A 57 4.43 2.99 -0.77
N LEU A 58 3.77 2.06 -1.48
CA LEU A 58 3.75 0.65 -1.10
C LEU A 58 5.16 0.03 -1.14
N GLY A 59 5.98 0.37 -2.14
CA GLY A 59 7.37 -0.10 -2.21
C GLY A 59 8.25 0.38 -1.06
N VAL A 60 8.00 1.57 -0.52
CA VAL A 60 8.73 2.11 0.66
C VAL A 60 8.40 1.34 1.94
N LEU A 61 7.31 0.56 1.97
CA LEU A 61 6.98 -0.25 3.14
C LEU A 61 8.01 -1.32 3.44
N ASP A 62 8.88 -1.71 2.50
CA ASP A 62 9.93 -2.72 2.72
C ASP A 62 9.39 -4.01 3.37
N ALA A 63 8.27 -4.50 2.82
CA ALA A 63 7.59 -5.72 3.22
C ALA A 63 6.87 -6.31 1.99
N ASP A 64 6.66 -7.61 1.96
CA ASP A 64 5.85 -8.24 0.92
C ASP A 64 4.38 -7.82 1.08
N PHE A 65 3.70 -7.58 -0.04
CA PHE A 65 2.32 -7.14 -0.03
C PHE A 65 1.53 -7.61 -1.26
N GLU A 66 0.21 -7.62 -1.13
CA GLU A 66 -0.72 -8.03 -2.17
C GLU A 66 -1.77 -6.95 -2.43
N VAL A 67 -2.04 -6.71 -3.70
CA VAL A 67 -3.07 -5.79 -4.19
C VAL A 67 -3.96 -6.51 -5.18
N THR A 68 -5.27 -6.45 -4.96
CA THR A 68 -6.28 -7.02 -5.87
C THR A 68 -7.07 -5.95 -6.62
N GLU A 69 -7.13 -4.72 -6.09
CA GLU A 69 -7.83 -3.57 -6.67
C GLU A 69 -7.17 -2.23 -6.25
N PRO A 70 -7.35 -1.14 -7.01
CA PRO A 70 -8.00 -1.09 -8.33
C PRO A 70 -7.11 -1.70 -9.44
N PRO A 71 -7.69 -2.16 -10.58
CA PRO A 71 -6.94 -2.86 -11.62
C PRO A 71 -5.79 -2.04 -12.21
N GLU A 72 -5.91 -0.70 -12.23
CA GLU A 72 -4.85 0.20 -12.67
C GLU A 72 -3.62 0.15 -11.76
N LEU A 73 -3.81 -0.05 -10.44
CA LEU A 73 -2.72 -0.23 -9.50
C LEU A 73 -2.08 -1.62 -9.66
N VAL A 74 -2.90 -2.66 -9.81
CA VAL A 74 -2.42 -4.03 -10.04
C VAL A 74 -1.54 -4.08 -11.31
N GLU A 75 -2.01 -3.50 -12.40
CA GLU A 75 -1.25 -3.43 -13.65
C GLU A 75 0.05 -2.63 -13.49
N HIS A 76 0.00 -1.52 -12.75
CA HIS A 76 1.20 -0.72 -12.49
C HIS A 76 2.25 -1.49 -11.67
N ILE A 77 1.85 -2.20 -10.62
CA ILE A 77 2.74 -3.02 -9.80
C ILE A 77 3.37 -4.14 -10.62
N ARG A 78 2.60 -4.84 -11.45
CA ARG A 78 3.13 -5.89 -12.35
C ARG A 78 4.24 -5.34 -13.25
N ARG A 79 3.99 -4.20 -13.89
CA ARG A 79 4.98 -3.53 -14.75
C ARG A 79 6.24 -3.11 -14.00
N LEU A 80 6.12 -2.65 -12.74
CA LEU A 80 7.28 -2.35 -11.90
C LEU A 80 8.05 -3.60 -11.50
N GLY A 81 7.36 -4.66 -11.09
CA GLY A 81 7.97 -5.95 -10.76
C GLY A 81 8.77 -6.53 -11.92
N GLU A 82 8.19 -6.56 -13.13
CA GLU A 82 8.89 -6.95 -14.36
C GLU A 82 10.11 -6.07 -14.66
N ARG A 83 10.02 -4.76 -14.40
CA ARG A 83 11.15 -3.85 -14.61
C ARG A 83 12.28 -4.13 -13.62
N TYR A 84 11.96 -4.33 -12.35
CA TYR A 84 12.95 -4.58 -11.29
C TYR A 84 13.58 -5.96 -11.40
N SER A 85 12.84 -6.99 -11.84
CA SER A 85 13.42 -8.32 -12.05
C SER A 85 14.49 -8.34 -13.14
N ARG A 86 14.47 -7.40 -14.09
CA ARG A 86 15.50 -7.22 -15.13
C ARG A 86 16.62 -6.25 -14.74
N ALA A 87 16.55 -5.63 -13.57
CA ALA A 87 17.45 -4.54 -13.18
C ALA A 87 18.76 -5.02 -12.54
N THR A 88 18.86 -6.31 -12.20
CA THR A 88 20.04 -6.94 -11.60
C THR A 88 20.43 -8.20 -12.41
N PRO A 89 21.72 -8.54 -12.52
CA PRO A 89 22.21 -9.74 -13.22
C PRO A 89 21.73 -11.06 -12.60
#